data_AF-A0A0A9YPC9-F1
#
_entry.id   AF-A0A0A9YPC9-F1
#
_cell.length_a   1.000
_cell.length_b   1.000
_cell.length_c   1.000
_cell.angle_alpha   90.00
_cell.angle_beta   90.00
_cell.angle_gamma   90.00
#
_symmetry.space_group_name_H-M   'P 1'
#
loop_
_entity.id
_entity.type
_entity.pdbx_description
1 polymer ?
#
loop_
_entity_poly.entity_id
_entity_poly.type
_entity_poly.pdbx_seq_one_letter_code
_entity_poly.pdbx_strand_id
1 'polypeptide(L)'
;MEKKKNKLEKPLQPVDEGADIVGPQVPLDLPKMEEERPKMAPMTKEEWDKRQSVIRRVYDETTGRHRLIKGDGEVLEEIVSRDRHKEINRLATAGDGAYFQSKLPQPHQ
;
A
#
# COMPACT_ATOMS: atom_id res chain seq x y z
N MET A 1 30.11 25.16 -23.79
CA MET A 1 31.33 25.15 -22.95
C MET A 1 30.94 24.65 -21.57
N GLU A 2 31.07 23.36 -21.35
CA GLU A 2 30.50 22.64 -20.22
C GLU A 2 31.58 22.44 -19.16
N LYS A 3 31.46 23.13 -18.02
CA LYS A 3 32.42 23.04 -16.91
C LYS A 3 32.11 21.77 -16.11
N LYS A 4 32.82 20.68 -16.42
CA LYS A 4 32.87 19.47 -15.59
C LYS A 4 33.39 19.83 -14.20
N LYS A 5 32.58 19.58 -13.16
CA LYS A 5 32.96 19.74 -11.76
C LYS A 5 33.86 18.56 -11.38
N ASN A 6 35.15 18.82 -11.22
CA ASN A 6 36.11 17.85 -10.70
C ASN A 6 35.73 17.48 -9.26
N LYS A 7 35.50 16.19 -9.03
CA LYS A 7 35.36 15.59 -7.70
C LYS A 7 36.75 15.62 -7.07
N LEU A 8 36.92 16.45 -6.03
CA LEU A 8 38.17 16.55 -5.29
C LEU A 8 38.36 15.22 -4.53
N GLU A 9 39.23 14.35 -5.04
CA GLU A 9 39.70 13.20 -4.28
C GLU A 9 40.53 13.73 -3.11
N LYS A 10 39.96 13.62 -1.90
CA LYS A 10 40.63 14.01 -0.68
C LYS A 10 41.76 13.00 -0.45
N PRO A 11 43.03 13.40 -0.36
CA PRO A 11 44.13 12.46 -0.13
C PRO A 11 43.92 11.77 1.21
N LEU A 12 44.02 10.44 1.20
CA LEU A 12 44.08 9.61 2.41
C LEU A 12 45.27 10.11 3.24
N GLN A 13 44.99 10.63 4.44
CA GLN A 13 46.04 11.01 5.37
C GLN A 13 46.78 9.74 5.80
N PRO A 14 48.12 9.77 5.92
CA PRO A 14 48.86 8.66 6.50
C PRO A 14 48.36 8.49 7.94
N VAL A 15 47.80 7.32 8.23
CA VAL A 15 47.37 6.97 9.59
C VAL A 15 48.62 6.78 10.43
N ASP A 16 48.74 7.61 11.47
CA ASP A 16 49.84 7.60 12.43
C ASP A 16 49.82 6.26 13.18
N GLU A 17 50.87 5.44 13.00
CA GLU A 17 51.03 4.15 13.68
C GLU A 17 51.40 4.39 15.16
N GLY A 18 50.41 4.72 15.98
CA GLY A 18 50.68 4.95 17.41
C GLY A 18 49.52 5.38 18.30
N ALA A 19 48.29 5.44 17.80
CA ALA A 19 47.12 5.65 18.67
C ALA A 19 46.44 4.31 18.94
N ASP A 20 46.55 3.82 20.17
CA ASP A 20 45.73 2.74 20.69
C ASP A 20 44.25 3.07 20.44
N ILE A 21 43.68 2.46 19.41
CA ILE A 21 42.26 2.54 19.08
C ILE A 21 41.50 1.76 20.16
N VAL A 22 41.22 2.42 21.28
CA VAL A 22 40.39 1.88 22.37
C VAL A 22 38.93 1.85 21.90
N GLY A 23 38.63 0.89 21.04
CA GLY A 23 37.29 0.56 20.57
C GLY A 23 37.29 -0.90 20.14
N PRO A 24 36.16 -1.63 20.21
CA PRO A 24 36.10 -2.99 19.71
C PRO A 24 36.55 -3.03 18.25
N GLN A 25 37.55 -3.84 17.94
CA GLN A 25 37.99 -4.08 16.57
C GLN A 25 36.83 -4.76 15.82
N VAL A 26 36.05 -3.97 15.11
CA VAL A 26 35.01 -4.44 14.20
C VAL A 26 35.74 -5.23 13.10
N PRO A 27 35.55 -6.57 12.98
CA PRO A 27 36.28 -7.37 11.99
C PRO A 27 36.01 -6.84 10.58
N LEU A 28 37.04 -6.55 9.80
CA LEU A 28 36.90 -5.96 8.46
C LEU A 28 36.07 -6.86 7.50
N ASP A 29 36.01 -8.16 7.80
CA ASP A 29 35.21 -9.17 7.09
C ASP A 29 33.77 -9.29 7.61
N LEU A 30 33.15 -8.20 8.08
CA LEU A 30 31.70 -8.20 8.20
C LEU A 30 31.10 -8.36 6.80
N PRO A 31 30.14 -9.28 6.60
CA PRO A 31 29.33 -9.21 5.40
C PRO A 31 28.76 -7.79 5.33
N LYS A 32 28.79 -7.17 4.15
CA LYS A 32 28.22 -5.84 3.86
C LYS A 32 26.72 -5.79 4.12
N MET A 33 26.30 -5.97 5.37
CA MET A 33 24.93 -5.86 5.83
C MET A 33 24.44 -4.41 5.80
N GLU A 34 25.32 -3.45 5.54
CA GLU A 34 24.95 -2.04 5.33
C GLU A 34 24.24 -1.78 4.01
N GLU A 35 24.43 -2.63 2.99
CA GLU A 35 23.69 -2.51 1.73
C GLU A 35 22.25 -3.07 1.85
N GLU A 36 22.01 -3.98 2.80
CA GLU A 36 20.71 -4.66 3.02
C GLU A 36 19.84 -4.03 4.10
N ARG A 37 20.39 -3.18 4.96
CA ARG A 37 19.60 -2.47 5.96
C ARG A 37 18.73 -1.42 5.27
N PRO A 38 17.41 -1.39 5.54
CA PRO A 38 16.57 -0.33 5.00
C PRO A 38 17.11 0.99 5.53
N LYS A 39 17.70 1.77 4.61
CA LYS A 39 18.07 3.16 4.91
C LYS A 39 16.78 3.83 5.38
N MET A 40 16.85 4.55 6.50
CA MET A 40 15.74 5.33 7.09
C MET A 40 15.37 6.51 6.17
N ALA A 41 15.05 6.20 4.92
CA ALA A 41 14.71 7.11 3.84
C ALA A 41 13.23 6.91 3.50
N PRO A 42 12.54 7.96 3.06
CA PRO A 42 11.21 7.80 2.49
C PRO A 42 11.28 6.86 1.28
N MET A 43 10.21 6.09 1.07
CA MET A 43 10.11 5.17 -0.07
C MET A 43 10.35 5.90 -1.40
N THR A 44 10.89 5.18 -2.37
CA THR A 44 11.02 5.69 -3.73
C THR A 44 9.66 5.78 -4.41
N LYS A 45 9.55 6.61 -5.46
CA LYS A 45 8.32 6.72 -6.25
C LYS A 45 7.89 5.36 -6.82
N GLU A 46 8.84 4.57 -7.29
CA GLU A 46 8.57 3.24 -7.85
C GLU A 46 8.01 2.26 -6.81
N GLU A 47 8.54 2.29 -5.58
CA GLU A 47 8.02 1.49 -4.47
C GLU A 47 6.62 1.93 -4.06
N TRP A 48 6.35 3.24 -4.06
CA TRP A 48 5.01 3.75 -3.79
C TRP A 48 4.01 3.34 -4.86
N ASP A 49 4.36 3.52 -6.14
CA ASP A 49 3.53 3.14 -7.27
C ASP A 49 3.23 1.62 -7.23
N LYS A 50 4.24 0.79 -6.90
CA LYS A 50 4.05 -0.65 -6.67
C LYS A 50 3.07 -0.91 -5.54
N ARG A 51 3.21 -0.24 -4.39
CA ARG A 51 2.31 -0.39 -3.24
C ARG A 51 0.87 0.00 -3.59
N GLN A 52 0.68 1.10 -4.32
CA GLN A 52 -0.64 1.59 -4.73
C GLN A 52 -1.29 0.78 -5.84
N SER A 53 -0.51 0.06 -6.65
CA SER A 53 -1.05 -0.73 -7.77
C SER A 53 -1.80 -2.00 -7.35
N VAL A 54 -1.64 -2.44 -6.10
CA VAL A 54 -2.24 -3.70 -5.61
C VAL A 54 -3.73 -3.52 -5.36
N ILE A 55 -4.54 -4.37 -5.98
CA ILE A 55 -6.00 -4.45 -5.79
C ILE A 55 -6.34 -5.75 -5.09
N ARG A 56 -7.14 -5.68 -4.02
CA ARG A 56 -7.55 -6.83 -3.21
C ARG A 56 -9.06 -6.88 -3.07
N ARG A 57 -9.65 -8.07 -3.12
CA ARG A 57 -11.07 -8.27 -2.83
C ARG A 57 -11.23 -8.61 -1.35
N VAL A 58 -11.85 -7.72 -0.59
CA VAL A 58 -12.01 -7.83 0.86
C VAL A 58 -13.50 -7.98 1.17
N TYR A 59 -13.84 -8.92 2.05
CA TYR A 59 -15.19 -9.06 2.56
C TYR A 59 -15.46 -8.01 3.64
N ASP A 60 -16.56 -7.28 3.53
CA ASP A 60 -16.99 -6.31 4.53
C ASP A 60 -18.13 -6.90 5.37
N GLU A 61 -17.83 -7.17 6.64
CA GLU A 61 -18.75 -7.78 7.61
C GLU A 61 -19.99 -6.92 7.88
N THR A 62 -19.88 -5.59 7.75
CA THR A 62 -20.98 -4.68 8.07
C THR A 62 -22.10 -4.70 7.04
N THR A 63 -21.74 -4.85 5.76
CA THR A 63 -22.70 -4.86 4.63
C THR A 63 -22.90 -6.23 4.02
N GLY A 64 -22.06 -7.20 4.37
CA GLY A 64 -22.05 -8.55 3.80
C GLY A 64 -21.57 -8.62 2.35
N ARG A 65 -20.93 -7.56 1.83
CA ARG A 65 -20.50 -7.46 0.42
C ARG A 65 -19.00 -7.57 0.29
N HIS A 66 -18.53 -8.03 -0.87
CA HIS A 66 -17.13 -7.92 -1.23
C HIS A 66 -16.84 -6.55 -1.84
N ARG A 67 -15.80 -5.88 -1.33
CA ARG A 67 -15.28 -4.59 -1.83
C ARG A 67 -13.93 -4.82 -2.50
N LEU A 68 -13.67 -4.11 -3.60
CA LEU A 68 -12.31 -4.03 -4.14
C LEU A 68 -11.60 -2.88 -3.44
N ILE A 69 -10.44 -3.15 -2.86
CA ILE A 69 -9.61 -2.16 -2.17
C ILE A 69 -8.30 -2.01 -2.92
N LYS A 70 -7.92 -0.77 -3.25
CA LYS A 70 -6.66 -0.44 -3.90
C LYS A 70 -5.72 0.27 -2.93
N GLY A 71 -4.44 -0.12 -3.00
CA GLY A 71 -3.38 0.49 -2.20
C GLY A 71 -3.70 0.48 -0.71
N ASP A 72 -3.70 1.67 -0.11
CA ASP A 72 -3.84 1.85 1.34
C ASP A 72 -5.31 2.00 1.81
N GLY A 73 -6.31 1.97 0.91
CA GLY A 73 -7.72 2.03 1.33
C GLY A 73 -8.73 2.61 0.34
N GLU A 74 -8.35 2.87 -0.90
CA GLU A 74 -9.30 3.35 -1.92
C GLU A 74 -10.30 2.23 -2.23
N VAL A 75 -11.60 2.49 -2.06
CA VAL A 75 -12.66 1.53 -2.41
C VAL A 75 -13.01 1.70 -3.88
N LEU A 76 -12.90 0.61 -4.63
CA LEU A 76 -13.24 0.53 -6.05
C LEU A 76 -14.55 -0.21 -6.27
N GLU A 77 -15.26 0.20 -7.30
CA GLU A 77 -16.43 -0.50 -7.81
C GLU A 77 -16.02 -1.57 -8.83
N GLU A 78 -16.65 -2.74 -8.73
CA GLU A 78 -16.48 -3.81 -9.70
C GLU A 78 -17.45 -3.58 -10.87
N ILE A 79 -16.91 -3.47 -12.10
CA ILE A 79 -17.76 -3.51 -13.30
C ILE A 79 -18.21 -4.95 -13.48
N VAL A 80 -19.51 -5.19 -13.27
CA VAL A 80 -20.12 -6.51 -13.39
C VAL A 80 -20.82 -6.69 -14.74
N SER A 81 -21.03 -7.95 -15.13
CA SER A 81 -21.85 -8.26 -16.31
C SER A 81 -23.30 -7.80 -16.10
N ARG A 82 -24.02 -7.58 -17.20
CA ARG A 82 -25.43 -7.18 -17.17
C ARG A 82 -26.30 -8.15 -16.36
N ASP A 83 -26.04 -9.45 -16.49
CA ASP A 83 -26.86 -10.48 -15.81
C ASP A 83 -26.56 -10.50 -14.31
N ARG A 84 -25.29 -10.33 -13.92
CA ARG A 84 -24.91 -10.19 -12.51
C ARG A 84 -25.46 -8.91 -11.89
N HIS A 85 -25.47 -7.80 -12.63
CA HIS A 85 -26.08 -6.56 -12.17
C HIS A 85 -27.59 -6.73 -11.89
N LYS A 86 -28.31 -7.42 -12.78
CA LYS A 86 -29.74 -7.74 -12.57
C LYS A 86 -29.96 -8.59 -11.32
N GLU A 87 -29.11 -9.59 -11.09
CA GLU A 87 -29.20 -10.45 -9.92
C GLU A 87 -28.97 -9.66 -8.61
N ILE A 88 -27.95 -8.79 -8.58
CA ILE A 88 -27.68 -7.92 -7.44
C ILE A 88 -28.87 -7.02 -7.14
N ASN A 89 -29.45 -6.39 -8.16
CA ASN A 89 -30.62 -5.52 -7.98
C ASN A 89 -31.84 -6.29 -7.49
N ARG A 90 -32.07 -7.50 -8.02
CA ARG A 90 -33.15 -8.38 -7.57
C ARG A 90 -33.00 -8.75 -6.08
N LEU A 91 -31.79 -9.13 -5.65
CA LEU A 91 -31.51 -9.47 -4.25
C LEU A 91 -31.66 -8.25 -3.34
N ALA A 92 -31.17 -7.08 -3.77
CA ALA A 92 -31.22 -5.85 -3.00
C ALA A 92 -32.66 -5.36 -2.74
N THR A 93 -33.58 -5.62 -3.68
CA THR A 93 -34.97 -5.12 -3.63
C THR A 93 -35.99 -6.19 -3.21
N ALA A 94 -35.56 -7.42 -2.93
CA ALA A 94 -36.46 -8.54 -2.67
C ALA A 94 -37.40 -8.32 -1.47
N GLY A 95 -36.98 -7.54 -0.46
CA GLY A 95 -37.77 -7.26 0.74
C GLY A 95 -38.65 -5.99 0.68
N ASP A 96 -38.41 -5.09 -0.28
CA ASP A 96 -39.02 -3.76 -0.27
C ASP A 96 -40.52 -3.80 -0.51
N GLY A 97 -40.99 -4.68 -1.41
CA GLY A 97 -42.41 -4.80 -1.72
C GLY A 97 -43.25 -5.22 -0.52
N ALA A 98 -42.76 -6.18 0.27
CA ALA A 98 -43.44 -6.65 1.48
C ALA A 98 -43.42 -5.60 2.58
N TYR A 99 -42.27 -4.93 2.78
CA TYR A 99 -42.15 -3.84 3.74
C TYR A 99 -43.12 -2.69 3.40
N PHE A 100 -43.16 -2.26 2.13
CA PHE A 100 -44.05 -1.19 1.69
C PHE A 100 -45.53 -1.54 1.89
N GLN A 101 -45.95 -2.77 1.53
CA GLN A 101 -47.33 -3.21 1.72
C GLN A 101 -47.74 -3.22 3.20
N SER A 102 -46.84 -3.59 4.10
CA SER A 102 -47.12 -3.56 5.55
C SER A 102 -47.34 -2.16 6.13
N LYS A 103 -46.86 -1.13 5.42
CA LYS A 103 -46.95 0.28 5.83
C LYS A 103 -48.10 1.03 5.15
N LEU A 104 -48.78 0.41 4.17
CA LEU A 104 -49.95 1.03 3.56
C LEU A 104 -51.10 1.10 4.56
N PRO A 105 -51.74 2.26 4.73
CA PRO A 105 -52.94 2.36 5.55
C PRO A 105 -54.02 1.49 4.91
N GLN A 106 -54.59 0.59 5.71
CA GLN A 106 -55.70 -0.24 5.25
C GLN A 106 -56.89 0.67 4.89
N PRO A 107 -57.56 0.43 3.76
CA PRO A 107 -58.79 1.14 3.46
C PRO A 107 -59.78 0.87 4.59
N HIS A 108 -60.30 1.94 5.18
CA HIS A 108 -61.40 1.90 6.12
C HIS A 108 -62.62 1.35 5.36
N GLN A 109 -63.10 0.18 5.78
CA GLN A 109 -64.36 -0.39 5.30
C GLN A 109 -65.55 0.37 5.88
#